data_AF-A0A482ZLX4-F1
#
_entry.id   AF-A0A482ZLX4-F1
#
_cell.length_a   1.000
_cell.length_b   1.000
_cell.length_c   1.000
_cell.angle_alpha   90.00
_cell.angle_beta   90.00
_cell.angle_gamma   90.00
#
_symmetry.space_group_name_H-M   'P 1'
#
loop_
_entity.id
_entity.type
_entity.pdbx_description
1 polymer ?
#
loop_
_entity_poly.entity_id
_entity_poly.type
_entity_poly.pdbx_seq_one_letter_code
_entity_poly.pdbx_strand_id
1 'polypeptide(L)' 'MRLDAIETVEIKQSIMGRILGFGTIKITGRGISDLVFKNIDNPLEVKKEIESVQT' A
#
# COMPACT_ATOMS: atom_id res chain seq x y z
N MET A 1 12.88 0.35 5.40
CA MET A 1 12.76 1.05 4.10
C MET A 1 12.62 2.53 4.38
N ARG A 2 13.35 3.39 3.67
CA ARG A 2 13.16 4.85 3.75
C ARG A 2 12.04 5.27 2.80
N LEU A 3 11.26 6.29 3.13
CA LEU A 3 10.09 6.72 2.34
C LEU A 3 10.51 7.25 0.94
N ASP A 4 11.65 7.94 0.87
CA ASP A 4 12.29 8.43 -0.35
C ASP A 4 12.72 7.32 -1.34
N ALA A 5 12.82 6.08 -0.86
CA ALA A 5 13.25 4.91 -1.61
C ALA A 5 12.08 4.04 -2.09
N ILE A 6 10.82 4.43 -1.85
CA ILE A 6 9.64 3.73 -2.38
C ILE A 6 9.58 3.95 -3.91
N GLU A 7 9.27 2.90 -4.68
CA GLU A 7 9.02 2.99 -6.12
C GLU A 7 7.55 2.80 -6.48
N THR A 8 6.88 1.88 -5.78
CA THR A 8 5.50 1.52 -6.12
C THR A 8 4.70 1.18 -4.88
N VAL A 9 3.46 1.67 -4.85
CA VAL A 9 2.43 1.29 -3.87
C VAL A 9 1.24 0.67 -4.60
N GLU A 10 1.07 -0.64 -4.41
CA GLU A 10 -0.01 -1.43 -4.99
C GLU A 10 -1.09 -1.74 -3.94
N ILE A 11 -2.35 -1.64 -4.34
CA ILE A 11 -3.49 -2.15 -3.57
C ILE A 11 -3.97 -3.46 -4.22
N LYS A 12 -3.98 -4.53 -3.44
CA LYS A 12 -4.62 -5.80 -3.80
C LYS A 12 -5.87 -5.95 -2.96
N GLN A 13 -7.03 -5.74 -3.58
CA GLN A 13 -8.32 -5.79 -2.92
C GLN A 13 -9.32 -6.55 -3.79
N SER A 14 -10.00 -7.54 -3.21
CA SER A 14 -11.09 -8.26 -3.88
C SER A 14 -12.38 -7.43 -3.87
N ILE A 15 -13.38 -7.82 -4.67
CA ILE A 15 -14.70 -7.17 -4.64
C ILE A 15 -15.29 -7.20 -3.22
N MET A 16 -15.20 -8.34 -2.53
CA MET A 16 -15.69 -8.46 -1.15
C MET A 16 -14.86 -7.61 -0.18
N GLY A 17 -13.53 -7.55 -0.35
CA GLY A 17 -12.68 -6.66 0.44
C GLY A 17 -13.03 -5.18 0.24
N ARG A 18 -13.48 -4.78 -0.95
CA ARG A 18 -13.97 -3.41 -1.19
C ARG A 18 -15.26 -3.11 -0.44
N ILE A 19 -16.20 -4.05 -0.44
CA ILE A 19 -17.47 -3.92 0.29
C ILE A 19 -17.22 -3.87 1.81
N LEU A 20 -16.32 -4.72 2.31
CA LEU A 20 -15.98 -4.81 3.73
C LEU A 20 -14.89 -3.81 4.16
N GLY A 21 -14.38 -2.98 3.26
CA GLY A 21 -13.44 -1.92 3.58
C GLY A 21 -12.00 -2.36 3.87
N PHE A 22 -11.57 -3.56 3.50
CA PHE A 22 -10.20 -4.04 3.76
C PHE A 22 -9.46 -4.50 2.50
N GLY A 23 -8.13 -4.51 2.54
CA GLY A 23 -7.30 -5.04 1.46
C GLY A 23 -5.87 -5.29 1.86
N THR A 24 -5.01 -5.52 0.87
CA THR A 24 -3.58 -5.69 1.05
C THR A 24 -2.84 -4.54 0.37
N ILE A 25 -1.90 -3.93 1.08
CA ILE A 25 -0.96 -2.95 0.53
C ILE A 25 0.35 -3.67 0.28
N LYS A 26 0.87 -3.58 -0.96
CA LYS A 26 2.23 -3.98 -1.28
C LYS A 26 3.05 -2.73 -1.59
N ILE A 27 4.19 -2.57 -0.93
CA ILE A 27 5.14 -1.49 -1.19
C ILE A 27 6.44 -2.10 -1.69
N THR A 28 6.90 -1.62 -2.84
CA THR A 28 8.16 -2.01 -3.47
C THR A 28 9.13 -0.84 -3.36
N GLY A 29 10.33 -1.07 -2.83
CA GLY A 29 11.40 -0.08 -2.82
C GLY A 29 12.40 -0.29 -3.95
N ARG A 30 13.28 0.70 -4.19
CA ARG A 30 14.37 0.70 -5.21
C ARG A 30 15.41 -0.43 -5.09
N GLY A 31 15.18 -1.42 -4.22
CA GLY A 31 16.08 -2.54 -3.93
C GLY A 31 15.30 -3.85 -3.77
N ILE A 32 15.79 -4.76 -2.93
CA ILE A 32 15.19 -6.12 -2.76
C ILE A 32 14.04 -6.12 -1.72
N SER A 33 13.74 -4.98 -1.09
CA SER A 33 12.77 -4.93 0.00
C SER A 33 11.34 -4.68 -0.50
N ASP A 34 10.54 -5.75 -0.51
CA ASP A 34 9.08 -5.67 -0.64
C ASP A 34 8.44 -5.78 0.74
N LEU A 35 7.50 -4.87 1.04
CA LEU A 35 6.66 -4.95 2.24
C LEU A 35 5.23 -5.26 1.83
N VAL A 36 4.61 -6.24 2.51
CA VAL A 36 3.23 -6.65 2.25
C VAL A 36 2.45 -6.57 3.55
N PHE A 37 1.48 -5.66 3.60
CA PHE A 37 0.58 -5.48 4.73
C PHE A 37 -0.80 -6.01 4.36
N LYS A 38 -1.26 -7.05 5.04
CA LYS A 38 -2.55 -7.71 4.79
C LYS A 38 -3.62 -7.20 5.75
N ASN A 39 -4.88 -7.30 5.35
CA ASN A 39 -6.05 -6.93 6.14
C ASN A 39 -5.98 -5.48 6.65
N ILE A 40 -5.52 -4.58 5.80
CA ILE A 40 -5.48 -3.15 6.07
C ILE A 40 -6.87 -2.59 5.80
N ASP A 41 -7.41 -1.89 6.79
CA ASP A 41 -8.64 -1.12 6.66
C ASP A 41 -8.40 0.09 5.76
N ASN A 42 -9.41 0.42 4.93
CA ASN A 42 -9.41 1.53 3.99
C ASN A 42 -8.08 1.66 3.20
N PRO A 43 -7.65 0.61 2.45
CA PRO A 43 -6.34 0.59 1.79
C PRO A 43 -6.13 1.72 0.77
N LEU A 44 -7.22 2.29 0.22
CA LEU A 44 -7.17 3.45 -0.65
C LEU A 44 -6.67 4.71 0.08
N GLU A 45 -7.12 4.94 1.30
CA GLU A 45 -6.68 6.08 2.13
C GLU A 45 -5.22 5.91 2.52
N VAL A 46 -4.84 4.72 2.98
CA VAL A 46 -3.44 4.39 3.31
C VAL A 46 -2.52 4.64 2.13
N LYS A 47 -2.89 4.20 0.92
CA LYS A 47 -2.09 4.47 -0.29
C LYS A 47 -1.94 5.98 -0.53
N LYS A 48 -3.03 6.74 -0.44
CA LYS A 48 -3.03 8.19 -0.67
C LYS A 48 -2.11 8.92 0.33
N GLU A 49 -2.11 8.51 1.59
CA GLU A 49 -1.21 9.06 2.62
C GLU A 49 0.26 8.71 2.37
N ILE A 50 0.57 7.51 1.87
CA ILE A 50 1.95 7.16 1.52
C ILE A 50 2.44 8.01 0.34
N GLU A 51 1.62 8.19 -0.68
CA GLU A 51 1.95 8.98 -1.86
C GLU A 51 2.06 10.49 -1.54
N SER A 52 1.30 11.01 -0.58
CA SER A 52 1.36 12.42 -0.17
C SER A 52 2.68 12.78 0.52
N VAL A 53 3.26 11.86 1.30
CA VAL A 53 4.55 12.05 1.99
C VAL A 53 5.75 11.86 1.06
N GLN A 54 5.54 11.27 -0.12
CA GLN A 54 6.59 11.08 -1.13
C GLN A 54 6.84 12.32 -2.00
N THR A 55 6.06 13.38 -1.82
CA THR A 55 6.17 14.65 -2.58
C THR A 55 7.37 15.48 -2.16
#